data_AF-A0AAW0RTD8-F1
#
_entry.id   AF-A0AAW0RTD8-F1
#
_cell.length_a   1.000
_cell.length_b   1.000
_cell.length_c   1.000
_cell.angle_alpha   90.00
_cell.angle_beta   90.00
_cell.angle_gamma   90.00
#
_symmetry.space_group_name_H-M   'P 1'
#
loop_
_entity.id
_entity.type
_entity.pdbx_description
1 polymer ?
#
loop_
_entity_poly.entity_id
_entity_poly.type
_entity_poly.pdbx_seq_one_letter_code
_entity_poly.pdbx_strand_id
1 'polypeptide(L)'
;MVRIAAVALLTFAVSTLAAPQAPEDANEAIVDVDGIPLSEAKQKEFLELDQEGQKKFDELVASYTEKQQSIDKELKVISAKQSDILGITKSGKEEATP
;
A
#
# COMPACT_ATOMS: atom_id res chain seq x y z
N MET A 1 -35.64 -31.65 9.08
CA MET A 1 -34.31 -31.28 8.54
C MET A 1 -34.01 -29.85 8.95
N VAL A 2 -33.17 -29.65 9.96
CA VAL A 2 -32.75 -28.31 10.41
C VAL A 2 -31.42 -28.01 9.73
N ARG A 3 -31.40 -27.02 8.84
CA ARG A 3 -30.16 -26.53 8.22
C ARG A 3 -29.56 -25.47 9.14
N ILE A 4 -28.59 -25.86 9.96
CA ILE A 4 -27.77 -24.91 10.73
C ILE A 4 -26.61 -24.53 9.81
N ALA A 5 -26.74 -23.41 9.11
CA ALA A 5 -25.62 -22.76 8.45
C ALA A 5 -24.87 -21.96 9.53
N ALA A 6 -23.78 -22.54 10.06
CA ALA A 6 -22.83 -21.82 10.87
C ALA A 6 -22.10 -20.82 9.96
N VAL A 7 -22.63 -19.61 9.84
CA VAL A 7 -21.90 -18.48 9.27
C VAL A 7 -20.92 -18.02 10.33
N ALA A 8 -19.69 -18.54 10.26
CA ALA A 8 -18.59 -18.00 11.02
C ALA A 8 -18.32 -16.57 10.52
N LEU A 9 -18.79 -15.59 11.28
CA LEU A 9 -18.43 -14.19 11.11
C LEU A 9 -16.93 -14.04 11.40
N LEU A 10 -16.12 -14.14 10.35
CA LEU A 10 -14.73 -13.68 10.37
C LEU A 10 -14.77 -12.16 10.48
N THR A 11 -14.74 -11.66 11.71
CA THR A 11 -14.47 -10.26 12.01
C THR A 11 -13.03 -9.97 11.59
N PHE A 12 -12.86 -9.50 10.36
CA PHE A 12 -11.64 -8.85 9.92
C PHE A 12 -11.43 -7.64 10.82
N ALA A 13 -10.53 -7.78 11.80
CA ALA A 13 -9.96 -6.64 12.49
C ALA A 13 -9.23 -5.82 11.43
N VAL A 14 -9.89 -4.78 10.93
CA VAL A 14 -9.29 -3.78 10.06
C VAL A 14 -8.36 -2.98 10.97
N SER A 15 -7.14 -3.47 11.17
CA SER A 15 -6.04 -2.61 11.58
C SER A 15 -5.82 -1.66 10.42
N THR A 16 -6.43 -0.49 10.49
CA THR A 16 -6.10 0.66 9.67
C THR A 16 -4.69 1.11 10.05
N LEU A 17 -3.66 0.38 9.60
CA LEU A 17 -2.35 0.97 9.44
C LEU A 17 -2.34 1.71 8.11
N ALA A 18 -3.17 2.75 8.05
CA ALA A 18 -2.99 3.83 7.09
C ALA A 18 -1.75 4.61 7.57
N ALA A 19 -0.57 4.05 7.36
CA ALA A 19 0.63 4.84 7.38
C ALA A 19 0.49 5.82 6.20
N PRO A 20 0.47 7.14 6.44
CA PRO A 20 0.58 8.09 5.34
C PRO A 20 1.87 7.75 4.62
N GLN A 21 1.80 7.40 3.33
CA GLN A 21 2.99 7.43 2.49
C GLN A 21 3.35 8.91 2.33
N ALA A 22 4.07 9.41 3.35
CA ALA A 22 4.70 10.71 3.37
C ALA A 22 5.64 10.81 2.16
N PRO A 23 5.85 12.03 1.62
CA PRO A 23 6.79 12.22 0.53
C PRO A 23 8.13 11.57 0.88
N GLU A 24 8.69 10.80 -0.06
CA GLU A 24 9.98 10.13 0.07
C GLU A 24 11.07 11.16 0.40
N ASP A 25 11.30 11.42 1.68
CA ASP A 25 12.54 12.00 2.14
C ASP A 25 13.56 10.87 2.03
N ALA A 26 14.46 10.97 1.06
CA ALA A 26 15.52 9.98 0.80
C ALA A 26 16.51 9.79 1.96
N ASN A 27 16.25 10.42 3.11
CA ASN A 27 17.02 10.35 4.35
C ASN A 27 16.19 9.80 5.53
N GLU A 28 14.96 9.31 5.33
CA GLU A 28 14.23 8.64 6.41
C GLU A 28 14.93 7.34 6.81
N ALA A 29 15.24 7.21 8.10
CA ALA A 29 15.89 6.02 8.63
C ALA A 29 14.92 4.83 8.52
N ILE A 30 15.36 3.77 7.83
CA ILE A 30 14.60 2.52 7.80
C ILE A 30 14.65 1.91 9.20
N VAL A 31 13.48 1.81 9.83
CA VAL A 31 13.31 1.26 11.18
C VAL A 31 12.77 -0.16 11.14
N ASP A 32 13.10 -0.95 12.16
CA ASP A 32 12.49 -2.25 12.37
C ASP A 32 11.08 -2.15 13.02
N VAL A 33 10.51 -3.31 13.35
CA VAL A 33 9.18 -3.43 13.95
C VAL A 33 9.05 -2.78 15.33
N ASP A 34 10.17 -2.55 16.02
CA ASP A 34 10.24 -1.90 17.32
C ASP A 34 10.55 -0.40 17.18
N GLY A 35 10.66 0.12 15.96
CA GLY A 35 10.99 1.51 15.66
C GLY A 35 12.48 1.82 15.80
N ILE A 36 13.35 0.81 15.85
CA ILE A 36 14.80 0.98 15.97
C ILE A 36 15.40 1.10 14.57
N PRO A 37 16.23 2.13 14.29
CA PRO A 37 16.92 2.24 13.02
C PRO A 37 17.78 1.01 12.71
N LEU A 38 17.65 0.50 11.50
CA LEU A 38 18.50 -0.60 11.01
C LEU A 38 19.96 -0.13 10.91
N SER A 39 20.90 -1.07 11.02
CA SER A 39 22.31 -0.80 10.74
C SER A 39 22.51 -0.46 9.26
N GLU A 40 23.52 0.35 8.93
CA GLU A 40 23.82 0.76 7.55
C GLU A 40 23.89 -0.41 6.55
N ALA A 41 24.50 -1.52 6.96
CA ALA A 41 24.59 -2.73 6.13
C ALA A 41 23.20 -3.32 5.83
N LYS A 42 22.31 -3.38 6.82
CA LYS A 42 20.94 -3.89 6.65
C LYS A 42 20.06 -2.91 5.88
N GLN A 43 20.25 -1.61 6.07
CA GLN A 43 19.54 -0.59 5.27
C GLN A 43 19.89 -0.74 3.79
N LYS A 44 21.18 -0.89 3.48
CA LYS A 44 21.63 -1.10 2.11
C LYS A 44 21.06 -2.38 1.51
N GLU A 45 21.12 -3.51 2.23
CA GLU A 45 20.54 -4.78 1.79
C GLU A 45 19.03 -4.66 1.56
N PHE A 46 18.31 -3.99 2.46
CA PHE A 46 16.88 -3.72 2.30
C PHE A 46 16.59 -2.93 1.02
N LEU A 47 17.33 -1.84 0.76
CA LEU A 47 17.15 -1.03 -0.44
C LEU A 47 17.47 -1.79 -1.73
N GLU A 48 18.49 -2.64 -1.72
CA GLU A 48 18.81 -3.50 -2.87
C GLU A 48 17.69 -4.51 -3.15
N LEU A 49 17.15 -5.15 -2.11
CA LEU A 49 16.04 -6.09 -2.23
C LEU A 49 14.73 -5.40 -2.64
N ASP A 50 14.47 -4.21 -2.12
CA ASP A 50 13.31 -3.39 -2.49
C ASP A 50 13.35 -3.01 -3.97
N GLN A 51 14.50 -2.56 -4.46
CA GLN A 51 14.72 -2.27 -5.89
C GLN A 51 14.56 -3.52 -6.77
N GLU A 52 15.10 -4.66 -6.35
CA GLU A 52 14.92 -5.93 -7.08
C GLU A 52 13.45 -6.33 -7.13
N GLY A 53 12.74 -6.22 -6.00
CA GLY A 53 11.30 -6.47 -5.89
C GLY A 53 10.50 -5.57 -6.82
N GLN A 54 10.78 -4.27 -6.82
CA GLN A 54 10.11 -3.29 -7.69
C GLN A 54 10.33 -3.64 -9.16
N LYS A 55 11.56 -3.98 -9.55
CA LYS A 55 11.86 -4.40 -10.93
C LYS A 55 11.07 -5.64 -11.33
N LYS A 56 10.96 -6.64 -10.43
CA LYS A 56 10.17 -7.85 -10.67
C LYS A 56 8.68 -7.57 -10.77
N PHE A 57 8.19 -6.65 -9.96
CA PHE A 57 6.81 -6.20 -10.03
C PHE A 57 6.53 -5.50 -11.37
N ASP A 58 7.43 -4.64 -11.84
CA ASP A 58 7.30 -3.97 -13.13
C ASP A 58 7.33 -4.96 -14.30
N GLU A 59 8.22 -5.96 -14.24
CA GLU A 59 8.25 -7.08 -15.21
C GLU A 59 6.92 -7.85 -15.23
N LEU A 60 6.33 -8.13 -14.05
CA LEU A 60 5.04 -8.79 -13.92
C LEU A 60 3.92 -7.95 -14.55
N VAL A 61 3.83 -6.66 -14.22
CA VAL A 61 2.81 -5.75 -14.77
C VAL A 61 2.96 -5.63 -16.29
N ALA A 62 4.20 -5.56 -16.80
CA ALA A 62 4.45 -5.56 -18.24
C ALA A 62 4.01 -6.85 -18.93
N SER A 63 3.99 -7.98 -18.22
CA SER A 63 3.51 -9.27 -18.75
C SER A 63 1.98 -9.43 -18.78
N TYR A 64 1.22 -8.45 -18.27
CA TYR A 64 -0.23 -8.52 -18.23
C TYR A 64 -0.86 -8.58 -19.62
N THR A 65 -1.83 -9.46 -19.76
CA THR A 65 -2.75 -9.48 -20.91
C THR A 65 -3.60 -8.21 -20.96
N GLU A 66 -4.15 -7.88 -22.13
CA GLU A 66 -5.04 -6.71 -22.28
C GLU A 66 -6.22 -6.73 -21.28
N LYS A 67 -6.78 -7.92 -21.02
CA LYS A 67 -7.86 -8.09 -20.04
C LYS A 67 -7.39 -7.73 -18.63
N GLN A 68 -6.21 -8.17 -18.23
CA GLN A 68 -5.64 -7.85 -16.91
C GLN A 68 -5.32 -6.35 -16.80
N GLN A 69 -4.81 -5.72 -17.87
CA GLN A 69 -4.60 -4.28 -17.91
C GLN A 69 -5.91 -3.48 -17.80
N SER A 70 -7.01 -3.96 -18.41
CA SER A 70 -8.32 -3.33 -18.24
C SER A 70 -8.80 -3.41 -16.79
N ILE A 71 -8.67 -4.59 -16.17
CA ILE A 71 -9.03 -4.78 -14.76
C ILE A 71 -8.18 -3.87 -13.86
N ASP A 72 -6.87 -3.76 -14.09
CA ASP A 72 -6.00 -2.86 -13.32
C ASP A 72 -6.44 -1.38 -13.42
N LYS A 73 -6.83 -0.92 -14.60
CA LYS A 73 -7.38 0.43 -14.80
C LYS A 73 -8.69 0.62 -14.02
N GLU A 74 -9.59 -0.36 -14.07
CA GLU A 74 -10.85 -0.32 -13.32
C GLU A 74 -10.61 -0.30 -11.81
N LEU A 75 -9.67 -1.09 -11.30
CA LEU A 75 -9.28 -1.10 -9.89
C LEU A 75 -8.73 0.26 -9.44
N LYS A 76 -7.93 0.93 -10.28
CA LYS A 76 -7.44 2.30 -10.00
C LYS A 76 -8.60 3.29 -9.87
N VAL A 77 -9.61 3.20 -10.74
CA VAL A 77 -10.81 4.04 -10.65
C VAL A 77 -11.61 3.74 -9.38
N ILE A 78 -11.76 2.47 -9.00
CA ILE A 78 -12.45 2.08 -7.75
C ILE A 78 -11.69 2.62 -6.53
N SER A 79 -10.36 2.46 -6.50
CA SER A 79 -9.51 2.95 -5.41
C SER A 79 -9.58 4.48 -5.27
N ALA A 80 -9.59 5.21 -6.38
CA ALA A 80 -9.79 6.66 -6.36
C ALA A 80 -11.14 7.04 -5.73
N LYS A 81 -12.23 6.38 -6.13
CA LYS A 81 -13.55 6.60 -5.52
C LYS A 81 -13.59 6.27 -4.03
N GLN A 82 -12.92 5.19 -3.62
CA GLN A 82 -12.80 4.84 -2.21
C GLN A 82 -12.05 5.93 -1.43
N SER A 83 -10.96 6.44 -2.00
CA SER A 83 -10.17 7.53 -1.40
C SER A 83 -11.00 8.80 -1.25
N ASP A 84 -11.79 9.15 -2.28
CA ASP A 84 -12.71 10.30 -2.26
C ASP A 84 -13.77 10.16 -1.15
N ILE A 85 -14.37 8.96 -1.02
CA ILE A 85 -15.36 8.66 0.04
C ILE A 85 -14.73 8.79 1.43
N LEU A 86 -13.51 8.30 1.59
CA LEU A 86 -12.78 8.35 2.87
C LEU A 86 -12.21 9.75 3.17
N GLY A 87 -12.37 10.72 2.27
CA GLY A 87 -11.77 12.05 2.42
C GLY A 87 -10.24 12.01 2.40
N ILE A 88 -9.65 10.95 1.84
CA ILE A 88 -8.21 10.86 1.61
C ILE A 88 -7.93 11.71 0.37
N THR A 89 -7.89 13.02 0.56
CA THR A 89 -7.30 13.92 -0.42
C THR A 89 -5.86 13.49 -0.61
N LYS A 90 -5.40 13.31 -1.85
CA LYS A 90 -3.96 13.26 -2.15
C LYS A 90 -3.36 14.51 -1.52
N SER A 91 -2.72 14.35 -0.36
CA SER A 91 -2.26 15.44 0.48
C SER A 91 -1.26 16.28 -0.31
N GLY A 92 -1.71 17.44 -0.74
CA GLY A 92 -0.93 18.40 -1.49
C GLY A 92 -1.72 19.69 -1.68
N LYS A 93 -1.51 20.65 -0.76
CA LYS A 93 -2.09 22.00 -0.64
C LYS A 93 -3.47 22.11 0.01
N GLU A 94 -3.46 22.42 1.30
CA GLU A 94 -3.99 23.69 1.85
C GLU A 94 -3.78 23.72 3.38
N GLU A 95 -2.56 23.97 3.83
CA GLU A 95 -2.37 24.79 5.03
C GLU A 95 -1.98 26.19 4.55
N ALA A 96 -2.99 26.98 4.22
CA ALA A 96 -2.90 28.43 4.21
C ALA A 96 -3.97 28.92 5.18
N THR A 97 -3.60 29.00 6.46
CA THR A 97 -4.40 29.72 7.46
C THR A 97 -3.83 31.14 7.56
N PRO A 98 -4.66 32.19 7.55
CA PRO A 98 -4.23 33.59 7.58
C PRO A 98 -3.49 34.00 8.86
#